data_AF-A0A066Z1C9-F1
#
_entry.id   AF-A0A066Z1C9-F1
#
_cell.length_a   1.000
_cell.length_b   1.000
_cell.length_c   1.000
_cell.angle_alpha   90.00
_cell.angle_beta   90.00
_cell.angle_gamma   90.00
#
_symmetry.space_group_name_H-M   'P 1'
#
loop_
_entity.id
_entity.type
_entity.pdbx_description
1 polymer ?
#
loop_
_entity_poly.entity_id
_entity_poly.type
_entity_poly.pdbx_seq_one_letter_code
_entity_poly.pdbx_strand_id
1 'polypeptide(L)'
;MAVRVGRESALHRITALARTPLTAELDCVDVAPVAVPHRVRGRLRARGRLTRSPGESAAEGVLLRLDLDHLALDDLWGSECCVDPAALAAAEPDPVAADEAGMLQHLAAAHADQLLLLGARALGDRPDGPGPRQLREVRPVALDRRGLRLRLLGADPAAPLDVRFDFHRPVGHPDELPEAMHRLFAHTLPPVRQLP
;
A
#
# COMPACT_ATOMS: atom_id res chain seq x y z
N MET A 1 -19.56 3.15 -4.50
CA MET A 1 -18.92 3.62 -3.25
C MET A 1 -19.81 4.64 -2.55
N ALA A 2 -19.81 4.74 -1.21
CA ALA A 2 -20.57 5.76 -0.47
C ALA A 2 -19.69 6.53 0.51
N VAL A 3 -19.91 7.84 0.65
CA VAL A 3 -19.14 8.75 1.51
C VAL A 3 -20.10 9.60 2.34
N ARG A 4 -19.87 9.64 3.66
CA ARG A 4 -20.61 10.52 4.57
C ARG A 4 -20.02 11.93 4.49
N VAL A 5 -20.88 12.90 4.22
CA VAL A 5 -20.48 14.30 4.10
C VAL A 5 -21.24 15.14 5.12
N GLY A 6 -20.50 15.93 5.90
CA GLY A 6 -21.08 16.87 6.88
C GLY A 6 -21.86 17.99 6.21
N ARG A 7 -22.84 18.55 6.94
CA ARG A 7 -23.75 19.60 6.40
C ARG A 7 -23.02 20.89 5.96
N GLU A 8 -21.90 21.21 6.62
CA GLU A 8 -21.07 22.37 6.30
C GLU A 8 -20.25 22.21 5.02
N SER A 9 -20.16 20.99 4.48
CA SER A 9 -19.38 20.72 3.28
C SER A 9 -19.97 21.37 2.04
N ALA A 10 -19.10 21.89 1.18
CA ALA A 10 -19.48 22.34 -0.15
C ALA A 10 -20.18 21.23 -0.96
N LEU A 11 -19.74 19.97 -0.82
CA LEU A 11 -20.36 18.83 -1.50
C LEU A 11 -21.81 18.63 -1.05
N HIS A 12 -22.12 18.85 0.23
CA HIS A 12 -23.50 18.80 0.71
C HIS A 12 -24.36 19.87 0.04
N ARG A 13 -23.89 21.12 0.00
CA ARG A 13 -24.62 22.25 -0.61
C ARG A 13 -24.82 22.05 -2.12
N ILE A 14 -23.76 21.66 -2.83
CA ILE A 14 -23.79 21.44 -4.28
C ILE A 14 -24.77 20.31 -4.62
N THR A 15 -24.69 19.17 -3.92
CA THR A 15 -25.60 18.03 -4.18
C THR A 15 -27.03 18.29 -3.74
N ALA A 16 -27.27 19.15 -2.76
CA ALA A 16 -28.62 19.56 -2.35
C ALA A 16 -29.33 20.42 -3.40
N LEU A 17 -28.56 21.22 -4.15
CA LEU A 17 -29.08 22.11 -5.20
C LEU A 17 -29.11 21.44 -6.58
N ALA A 18 -28.39 20.33 -6.75
CA ALA A 18 -28.30 19.62 -8.01
C ALA A 18 -29.66 19.01 -8.40
N ARG A 19 -30.11 19.30 -9.62
CA ARG A 19 -31.34 18.72 -10.19
C ARG A 19 -31.10 17.45 -10.99
N THR A 20 -29.83 17.18 -11.31
CA THR A 20 -29.35 16.02 -12.05
C THR A 20 -28.14 15.42 -11.33
N PRO A 21 -27.80 14.14 -11.59
CA PRO A 21 -26.55 13.57 -11.10
C PRO A 21 -25.34 14.40 -11.54
N LEU A 22 -24.38 14.59 -10.63
CA LEU A 22 -23.16 15.35 -10.90
C LEU A 22 -22.05 14.39 -11.32
N THR A 23 -21.17 14.80 -12.22
CA THR A 23 -19.90 14.10 -12.42
C THR A 23 -18.97 14.49 -11.28
N ALA A 24 -18.33 13.51 -10.65
CA ALA A 24 -17.34 13.73 -9.61
C ALA A 24 -16.10 12.87 -9.88
N GLU A 25 -14.97 13.35 -9.38
CA GLU A 25 -13.71 12.64 -9.33
C GLU A 25 -13.27 12.55 -7.86
N LEU A 26 -12.79 11.37 -7.48
CA LEU A 26 -12.21 11.06 -6.20
C LEU A 26 -10.74 10.68 -6.43
N ASP A 27 -9.86 11.45 -5.80
CA ASP A 27 -8.44 11.14 -5.67
C ASP A 27 -8.19 10.52 -4.29
N CYS A 28 -7.80 9.26 -4.26
CA CYS A 28 -7.30 8.60 -3.06
C CYS A 28 -5.78 8.40 -3.17
N VAL A 29 -5.06 8.71 -2.11
CA VAL A 29 -3.61 8.54 -2.05
C VAL A 29 -3.28 7.66 -0.85
N ASP A 30 -2.57 6.58 -1.10
CA ASP A 30 -2.01 5.71 -0.08
C ASP A 30 -0.56 6.13 0.19
N VAL A 31 -0.26 6.36 1.47
CA VAL A 31 1.01 6.89 1.94
C VAL A 31 1.65 5.86 2.85
N ALA A 32 2.92 5.52 2.58
CA ALA A 32 3.68 4.58 3.39
C ALA A 32 3.66 5.02 4.88
N PRO A 33 3.39 4.09 5.81
CA PRO A 33 3.21 4.40 7.23
C PRO A 33 4.54 4.66 7.96
N VAL A 34 5.66 4.65 7.25
CA VAL A 34 7.02 4.88 7.76
C VAL A 34 7.65 6.08 7.06
N ALA A 35 8.59 6.75 7.75
CA ALA A 35 9.33 7.86 7.17
C ALA A 35 10.28 7.36 6.07
N VAL A 36 10.00 7.75 4.82
CA VAL A 36 10.80 7.36 3.65
C VAL A 36 10.64 8.41 2.53
N PRO A 37 11.65 8.65 1.68
CA PRO A 37 11.50 9.42 0.47
C PRO A 37 10.44 8.81 -0.47
N HIS A 38 9.76 9.67 -1.24
CA HIS A 38 8.73 9.24 -2.20
C HIS A 38 7.63 8.35 -1.58
N ARG A 39 7.16 8.72 -0.37
CA ARG A 39 6.25 7.91 0.46
C ARG A 39 4.85 7.65 -0.11
N VAL A 40 4.49 8.21 -1.27
CA VAL A 40 3.23 7.83 -1.93
C VAL A 40 3.44 6.45 -2.54
N ARG A 41 2.71 5.45 -2.04
CA ARG A 41 2.81 4.06 -2.49
C ARG A 41 1.67 3.63 -3.40
N GLY A 42 0.59 4.41 -3.42
CA GLY A 42 -0.54 4.20 -4.33
C GLY A 42 -1.34 5.47 -4.56
N ARG A 43 -1.92 5.62 -5.74
CA ARG A 43 -2.92 6.62 -6.07
C ARG A 43 -4.04 5.96 -6.85
N LEU A 44 -5.25 6.08 -6.34
CA LEU A 44 -6.47 5.66 -7.02
C LEU A 44 -7.21 6.92 -7.48
N ARG A 45 -7.54 6.98 -8.75
CA ARG A 45 -8.43 7.98 -9.33
C ARG A 45 -9.72 7.31 -9.74
N ALA A 46 -10.82 7.80 -9.20
CA ALA A 46 -12.13 7.21 -9.38
C ALA A 46 -13.09 8.29 -9.88
N ARG A 47 -13.66 8.10 -11.07
CA ARG A 47 -14.63 9.01 -11.66
C ARG A 47 -16.00 8.32 -11.74
N GLY A 48 -17.04 9.12 -11.62
CA GLY A 48 -18.39 8.62 -11.78
C GLY A 48 -19.48 9.63 -11.51
N ARG A 49 -20.71 9.12 -11.37
CA ARG A 49 -21.89 9.90 -11.03
C ARG A 49 -22.08 9.97 -9.52
N LEU A 50 -22.10 11.19 -9.00
CA LEU A 50 -22.38 11.48 -7.60
C LEU A 50 -23.87 11.78 -7.41
N THR A 51 -24.48 11.03 -6.50
CA THR A 51 -25.89 11.13 -6.14
C THR A 51 -26.06 11.15 -4.62
N ARG A 52 -27.16 11.67 -4.11
CA ARG A 52 -27.51 11.53 -2.68
C ARG A 52 -28.15 10.15 -2.48
N SER A 53 -27.74 9.43 -1.45
CA SER A 53 -28.40 8.17 -1.06
C SER A 53 -29.79 8.50 -0.50
N PRO A 54 -30.89 7.96 -1.06
CA PRO A 54 -32.22 8.17 -0.50
C PRO A 54 -32.36 7.41 0.84
N GLY A 55 -32.97 8.05 1.85
CA GLY A 55 -33.38 7.37 3.09
C GLY A 55 -32.33 7.33 4.22
N GLU A 56 -31.05 7.57 3.94
CA GLU A 56 -30.00 7.66 4.96
C GLU A 56 -29.77 9.13 5.36
N SER A 57 -30.74 9.70 6.09
CA SER A 57 -30.47 10.91 6.87
C SER A 57 -29.67 10.52 8.10
N ALA A 58 -28.36 10.35 7.95
CA ALA A 58 -27.47 10.24 9.10
C ALA A 58 -27.68 11.50 9.97
N ALA A 59 -27.81 11.33 11.28
CA ALA A 59 -28.14 12.42 12.22
C ALA A 59 -27.20 13.65 12.10
N GLU A 60 -26.03 13.49 11.48
CA GLU A 60 -24.96 14.50 11.36
C GLU A 60 -24.58 14.88 9.90
N GLY A 61 -25.25 14.36 8.87
CA GLY A 61 -24.81 14.58 7.49
C GLY A 61 -25.69 14.00 6.39
N VAL A 62 -25.17 13.99 5.17
CA VAL A 62 -25.78 13.29 4.03
C VAL A 62 -24.85 12.18 3.55
N LEU A 63 -25.40 11.03 3.21
CA LEU A 63 -24.65 10.01 2.50
C LEU A 63 -24.68 10.29 1.00
N LEU A 64 -23.52 10.43 0.39
CA LEU A 64 -23.35 10.56 -1.05
C LEU A 64 -22.89 9.22 -1.63
N ARG A 65 -23.47 8.81 -2.75
CA ARG A 65 -23.11 7.62 -3.50
C ARG A 65 -22.41 8.03 -4.78
N LEU A 66 -21.18 7.53 -4.96
CA LEU A 66 -20.43 7.59 -6.21
C LEU A 66 -20.60 6.26 -6.96
N ASP A 67 -21.30 6.34 -8.09
CA ASP A 67 -21.48 5.27 -9.06
C ASP A 67 -20.37 5.37 -10.11
N LEU A 68 -19.42 4.44 -10.05
CA LEU A 68 -18.13 4.52 -10.75
C LEU A 68 -18.27 4.12 -12.22
N ASP A 69 -17.70 4.93 -13.11
CA ASP A 69 -17.61 4.62 -14.54
C ASP A 69 -16.14 4.45 -15.00
N HIS A 70 -15.19 4.99 -14.26
CA HIS A 70 -13.77 4.89 -14.57
C HIS A 70 -12.92 4.85 -13.30
N LEU A 71 -11.91 3.97 -13.32
CA LEU A 71 -10.93 3.80 -12.26
C LEU A 71 -9.54 3.66 -12.86
N ALA A 72 -8.60 4.43 -12.33
CA ALA A 72 -7.19 4.31 -12.63
C ALA A 72 -6.40 4.14 -11.33
N LEU A 73 -5.52 3.14 -11.28
CA LEU A 73 -4.66 2.82 -10.15
C LEU A 73 -3.21 2.99 -10.55
N ASP A 74 -2.43 3.65 -9.72
CA ASP A 74 -0.97 3.77 -9.87
C ASP A 74 -0.32 3.44 -8.53
N ASP A 75 0.39 2.32 -8.43
CA ASP A 75 0.93 1.81 -7.17
C ASP A 75 2.32 1.16 -7.33
N LEU A 76 2.82 0.53 -6.26
CA LEU A 76 4.13 -0.12 -6.25
C LEU A 76 4.24 -1.34 -7.19
N TRP A 77 3.13 -1.83 -7.76
CA TRP A 77 3.06 -2.95 -8.67
C TRP A 77 2.85 -2.53 -10.12
N GLY A 78 2.49 -1.26 -10.36
CA GLY A 78 2.44 -0.66 -11.68
C GLY A 78 1.30 0.32 -11.80
N SER A 79 1.01 0.71 -13.04
CA SER A 79 -0.08 1.62 -13.35
C SER A 79 -1.10 0.93 -14.27
N GLU A 80 -2.37 0.99 -13.88
CA GLU A 80 -3.50 0.48 -14.63
C GLU A 80 -4.53 1.59 -14.82
N CYS A 81 -4.74 2.02 -16.06
CA CYS A 81 -5.62 3.14 -16.36
C CYS A 81 -7.11 2.77 -16.41
N CYS A 82 -7.46 1.49 -16.54
CA CYS A 82 -8.83 1.02 -16.77
C CYS A 82 -9.14 -0.18 -15.89
N VAL A 83 -9.19 0.02 -14.57
CA VAL A 83 -9.64 -1.00 -13.64
C VAL A 83 -11.16 -1.15 -13.75
N ASP A 84 -11.65 -2.38 -13.90
CA ASP A 84 -13.09 -2.65 -13.92
C ASP A 84 -13.71 -2.41 -12.53
N PRO A 85 -14.68 -1.48 -12.39
CA PRO A 85 -15.36 -1.25 -11.13
C PRO A 85 -16.07 -2.48 -10.56
N ALA A 86 -16.57 -3.38 -11.42
CA ALA A 86 -17.21 -4.61 -10.98
C ALA A 86 -16.18 -5.60 -10.41
N ALA A 87 -15.02 -5.75 -11.07
CA ALA A 87 -13.91 -6.54 -10.56
C ALA A 87 -13.40 -6.00 -9.22
N LEU A 88 -13.25 -4.68 -9.09
CA LEU A 88 -12.87 -4.05 -7.82
C LEU A 88 -13.90 -4.32 -6.71
N ALA A 89 -15.20 -4.22 -7.02
CA ALA A 89 -16.26 -4.46 -6.06
C ALA A 89 -16.35 -5.93 -5.60
N ALA A 90 -15.94 -6.87 -6.46
CA ALA A 90 -15.89 -8.30 -6.15
C ALA A 90 -14.58 -8.74 -5.47
N ALA A 91 -13.54 -7.89 -5.48
CA ALA A 91 -12.26 -8.21 -4.88
C ALA A 91 -12.35 -8.25 -3.35
N GLU A 92 -11.70 -9.26 -2.76
CA GLU A 92 -11.55 -9.34 -1.32
C GLU A 92 -10.33 -8.51 -0.86
N PRO A 93 -10.45 -7.74 0.23
CA PRO A 93 -9.32 -7.08 0.85
C PRO A 93 -8.19 -8.06 1.21
N ASP A 94 -6.96 -7.56 1.29
CA ASP A 94 -5.86 -8.36 1.80
C ASP A 94 -6.07 -8.71 3.29
N PRO A 95 -5.91 -9.99 3.71
CA PRO A 95 -6.14 -10.39 5.10
C PRO A 95 -5.23 -9.66 6.08
N VAL A 96 -4.07 -9.17 5.66
CA VAL A 96 -3.15 -8.41 6.54
C VAL A 96 -3.33 -6.90 6.44
N ALA A 97 -4.28 -6.39 5.65
CA ALA A 97 -4.42 -4.96 5.38
C ALA A 97 -4.66 -4.12 6.65
N ALA A 98 -5.41 -4.66 7.62
CA ALA A 98 -5.70 -3.96 8.88
C ALA A 98 -4.46 -3.79 9.78
N ASP A 99 -3.56 -4.78 9.77
CA ASP A 99 -2.37 -4.83 10.63
C ASP A 99 -1.11 -4.30 9.95
N GLU A 100 -1.14 -4.16 8.62
CA GLU A 100 0.00 -3.78 7.77
C GLU A 100 0.73 -2.56 8.32
N ALA A 101 0.00 -1.48 8.60
CA ALA A 101 0.61 -0.22 8.98
C ALA A 101 1.40 -0.33 10.28
N GLY A 102 0.83 -0.96 11.30
CA GLY A 102 1.50 -1.20 12.58
C GLY A 102 2.72 -2.11 12.42
N MET A 103 2.63 -3.10 11.52
CA MET A 103 3.73 -4.03 11.29
C MET A 103 4.90 -3.40 10.53
N LEU A 104 4.62 -2.59 9.51
CA LEU A 104 5.65 -1.82 8.80
C LEU A 104 6.36 -0.83 9.75
N GLN A 105 5.61 -0.16 10.63
CA GLN A 105 6.17 0.71 11.66
C GLN A 105 7.05 -0.04 12.65
N HIS A 106 6.58 -1.20 13.14
CA HIS A 106 7.35 -2.06 14.03
C HIS A 106 8.65 -2.52 13.38
N LEU A 107 8.60 -3.02 12.14
CA LEU A 107 9.77 -3.45 11.37
C LEU A 107 10.78 -2.30 11.20
N ALA A 108 10.31 -1.11 10.83
CA ALA A 108 11.18 0.04 10.66
C ALA A 108 11.86 0.50 11.96
N ALA A 109 11.18 0.34 13.11
CA ALA A 109 11.70 0.77 14.41
C ALA A 109 12.58 -0.28 15.10
N ALA A 110 12.23 -1.56 15.01
CA ALA A 110 12.84 -2.63 15.80
C ALA A 110 13.77 -3.56 15.02
N HIS A 111 13.67 -3.61 13.69
CA HIS A 111 14.34 -4.62 12.86
C HIS A 111 15.20 -4.02 11.74
N ALA A 112 15.70 -2.79 11.91
CA ALA A 112 16.48 -2.07 10.89
C ALA A 112 17.71 -2.86 10.40
N ASP A 113 18.43 -3.54 11.30
CA ASP A 113 19.61 -4.34 10.96
C ASP A 113 19.26 -5.55 10.09
N GLN A 114 18.15 -6.24 10.38
CA GLN A 114 17.68 -7.37 9.59
C GLN A 114 17.23 -6.93 8.19
N LEU A 115 16.58 -5.76 8.10
CA LEU A 115 16.18 -5.17 6.82
C LEU A 115 17.40 -4.76 5.97
N LEU A 116 18.46 -4.25 6.60
CA LEU A 116 19.73 -3.95 5.93
C LEU A 116 20.36 -5.22 5.34
N LEU A 117 20.36 -6.33 6.09
CA LEU A 117 20.87 -7.62 5.60
C LEU A 117 20.06 -8.13 4.40
N LEU A 118 18.72 -8.08 4.46
CA LEU A 118 17.85 -8.41 3.33
C LEU A 118 18.20 -7.56 2.11
N GLY A 119 18.28 -6.24 2.30
CA GLY A 119 18.54 -5.32 1.21
C GLY A 119 19.91 -5.50 0.57
N ALA A 120 20.95 -5.72 1.38
CA ALA A 120 22.31 -5.98 0.90
C ALA A 120 22.36 -7.26 0.04
N ARG A 121 21.60 -8.31 0.41
CA ARG A 121 21.49 -9.53 -0.38
C ARG A 121 20.81 -9.28 -1.73
N ALA A 122 19.68 -8.57 -1.73
CA ALA A 122 18.98 -8.25 -2.99
C ALA A 122 19.85 -7.44 -3.95
N LEU A 123 20.80 -6.64 -3.47
CA LEU A 123 21.79 -5.97 -4.30
C LEU A 123 22.94 -6.91 -4.73
N GLY A 124 23.38 -7.81 -3.86
CA GLY A 124 24.43 -8.80 -4.17
C GLY A 124 24.04 -9.79 -5.26
N ASP A 125 22.75 -10.14 -5.37
CA ASP A 125 22.24 -11.04 -6.40
C ASP A 125 22.07 -10.35 -7.77
N ARG A 126 22.32 -9.02 -7.86
CA ARG A 126 22.19 -8.25 -9.11
C ARG A 126 23.57 -7.94 -9.71
N PRO A 127 23.92 -8.50 -10.88
CA PRO A 127 25.22 -8.28 -11.50
C PRO A 127 25.43 -6.84 -11.99
N ASP A 128 24.37 -6.15 -12.39
CA ASP A 128 24.42 -4.81 -13.01
C ASP A 128 23.88 -3.68 -12.09
N GLY A 129 23.62 -3.98 -10.82
CA GLY A 129 23.02 -3.04 -9.86
C GLY A 129 24.04 -2.26 -9.02
N PRO A 130 23.61 -1.20 -8.29
CA PRO A 130 24.45 -0.57 -7.28
C PRO A 130 24.86 -1.62 -6.25
N GLY A 131 26.18 -1.82 -6.08
CA GLY A 131 26.69 -2.85 -5.17
C GLY A 131 26.27 -2.60 -3.71
N PRO A 132 26.27 -3.64 -2.86
CA PRO A 132 25.77 -3.56 -1.47
C PRO A 132 26.46 -2.50 -0.60
N ARG A 133 27.68 -2.06 -0.97
CA ARG A 133 28.43 -0.99 -0.27
C ARG A 133 27.79 0.40 -0.37
N GLN A 134 26.90 0.60 -1.33
CA GLN A 134 26.21 1.87 -1.53
C GLN A 134 24.88 1.96 -0.75
N LEU A 135 24.40 0.85 -0.20
CA LEU A 135 23.21 0.81 0.63
C LEU A 135 23.46 1.54 1.96
N ARG A 136 22.61 2.51 2.28
CA ARG A 136 22.68 3.30 3.52
C ARG A 136 21.55 2.95 4.47
N GLU A 137 20.36 2.77 3.92
CA GLU A 137 19.14 2.57 4.70
C GLU A 137 18.16 1.70 3.92
N VAL A 138 17.36 0.92 4.65
CA VAL A 138 16.30 0.10 4.09
C VAL A 138 15.02 0.37 4.84
N ARG A 139 13.94 0.66 4.11
CA ARG A 139 12.62 0.91 4.69
C ARG A 139 11.57 -0.05 4.16
N PRO A 140 10.76 -0.67 5.02
CA PRO A 140 9.65 -1.49 4.57
C PRO A 140 8.52 -0.56 4.10
N VAL A 141 8.00 -0.76 2.89
CA VAL A 141 7.03 0.18 2.28
C VAL A 141 5.66 -0.43 2.01
N ALA A 142 5.60 -1.75 1.84
CA ALA A 142 4.34 -2.48 1.70
C ALA A 142 4.51 -3.91 2.21
N LEU A 143 3.44 -4.44 2.78
CA LEU A 143 3.34 -5.82 3.25
C LEU A 143 1.95 -6.35 2.90
N ASP A 144 1.91 -7.49 2.24
CA ASP A 144 0.67 -8.13 1.84
C ASP A 144 0.73 -9.64 2.14
N ARG A 145 -0.36 -10.36 1.86
CA ARG A 145 -0.42 -11.81 2.08
C ARG A 145 0.68 -12.59 1.35
N ARG A 146 1.27 -12.02 0.29
CA ARG A 146 2.26 -12.68 -0.57
C ARG A 146 3.70 -12.32 -0.22
N GLY A 147 3.97 -11.24 0.52
CA GLY A 147 5.35 -10.88 0.84
C GLY A 147 5.56 -9.43 1.29
N LEU A 148 6.83 -9.08 1.40
CA LEU A 148 7.33 -7.80 1.91
C LEU A 148 8.06 -7.03 0.80
N ARG A 149 7.74 -5.75 0.65
CA ARG A 149 8.47 -4.84 -0.24
C ARG A 149 9.32 -3.87 0.57
N LEU A 150 10.59 -3.78 0.18
CA LEU A 150 11.58 -2.90 0.79
C LEU A 150 12.02 -1.83 -0.21
N ARG A 151 12.20 -0.62 0.30
CA ARG A 151 12.84 0.49 -0.40
C ARG A 151 14.28 0.62 0.08
N LEU A 152 15.21 0.44 -0.85
CA LEU A 152 16.65 0.54 -0.67
C LEU A 152 17.06 1.98 -0.94
N LEU A 153 17.69 2.62 0.04
CA LEU A 153 18.19 3.99 -0.06
C LEU A 153 19.71 3.96 -0.16
N GLY A 154 20.21 4.43 -1.30
CA GLY A 154 21.64 4.52 -1.60
C GLY A 154 22.27 5.83 -1.15
N ALA A 155 23.40 6.17 -1.75
CA ALA A 155 24.02 7.49 -1.57
C ALA A 155 23.18 8.63 -2.17
N ASP A 156 22.44 8.34 -3.25
CA ASP A 156 21.45 9.26 -3.82
C ASP A 156 20.04 8.90 -3.31
N PRO A 157 19.47 9.69 -2.38
CA PRO A 157 18.12 9.45 -1.87
C PRO A 157 17.02 9.76 -2.89
N ALA A 158 17.32 10.43 -4.02
CA ALA A 158 16.35 10.72 -5.08
C ALA A 158 16.14 9.54 -6.04
N ALA A 159 16.99 8.51 -5.97
CA ALA A 159 16.90 7.30 -6.79
C ALA A 159 16.74 6.03 -5.92
N PRO A 160 15.66 5.92 -5.12
CA PRO A 160 15.40 4.71 -4.34
C PRO A 160 15.14 3.52 -5.25
N LEU A 161 15.54 2.33 -4.81
CA LEU A 161 15.22 1.08 -5.49
C LEU A 161 14.26 0.25 -4.64
N ASP A 162 13.11 -0.12 -5.21
CA ASP A 162 12.18 -1.03 -4.55
C ASP A 162 12.48 -2.48 -4.94
N VAL A 163 12.54 -3.35 -3.92
CA VAL A 163 12.72 -4.79 -4.06
C VAL A 163 11.63 -5.52 -3.31
N ARG A 164 11.17 -6.63 -3.89
CA ARG A 164 10.13 -7.47 -3.30
C ARG A 164 10.71 -8.82 -2.88
N PHE A 165 10.34 -9.26 -1.69
CA PHE A 165 10.62 -10.59 -1.17
C PHE A 165 9.31 -11.32 -0.94
N ASP A 166 9.11 -12.42 -1.66
CA ASP A 166 7.89 -13.21 -1.55
C ASP A 166 7.98 -14.20 -0.39
N PHE A 167 6.86 -14.40 0.28
CA PHE A 167 6.68 -15.51 1.21
C PHE A 167 6.60 -16.82 0.44
N HIS A 168 7.14 -17.88 1.03
CA HIS A 168 7.08 -19.23 0.45
C HIS A 168 5.65 -19.72 0.17
N ARG A 169 4.69 -19.29 1.00
CA ARG A 169 3.25 -19.52 0.83
C ARG A 169 2.49 -18.25 1.20
N PRO A 170 1.37 -17.94 0.53
CA PRO A 170 0.52 -16.83 0.94
C PRO A 170 -0.01 -17.01 2.35
N VAL A 171 -0.04 -15.93 3.12
CA VAL A 171 -0.60 -15.83 4.46
C VAL A 171 -2.13 -15.80 4.36
N GLY A 172 -2.81 -16.70 5.07
CA GLY A 172 -4.29 -16.72 5.09
C GLY A 172 -4.89 -15.83 6.18
N HIS A 173 -4.16 -15.63 7.28
CA HIS A 173 -4.61 -14.88 8.46
C HIS A 173 -3.44 -14.11 9.08
N PRO A 174 -3.65 -12.90 9.66
CA PRO A 174 -2.59 -12.12 10.31
C PRO A 174 -1.72 -12.89 11.31
N ASP A 175 -2.30 -13.85 12.03
CA ASP A 175 -1.56 -14.66 13.02
C ASP A 175 -0.44 -15.52 12.41
N GLU A 176 -0.49 -15.82 11.11
CA GLU A 176 0.57 -16.57 10.41
C GLU A 176 1.74 -15.68 9.98
N LEU A 177 1.57 -14.36 10.04
CA LEU A 177 2.52 -13.37 9.55
C LEU A 177 3.87 -13.40 10.30
N PRO A 178 3.93 -13.51 11.65
CA PRO A 178 5.21 -13.58 12.36
C PRO A 178 6.06 -14.76 11.88
N GLU A 179 5.43 -15.91 11.66
CA GLU A 179 6.10 -17.13 11.22
C GLU A 179 6.51 -17.05 9.72
N ALA A 180 5.70 -16.40 8.88
CA ALA A 180 6.10 -16.09 7.50
C ALA A 180 7.31 -15.14 7.45
N MET A 181 7.33 -14.10 8.29
CA MET A 181 8.43 -13.15 8.42
C MET A 181 9.70 -13.82 8.95
N HIS A 182 9.61 -14.64 10.01
CA HIS A 182 10.76 -15.38 10.53
C HIS A 182 11.39 -16.26 9.45
N ARG A 183 10.59 -16.97 8.65
CA ARG A 183 11.12 -17.76 7.53
C ARG A 183 11.79 -16.88 6.49
N LEU A 184 11.19 -15.75 6.12
CA LEU A 184 11.78 -14.81 5.17
C LEU A 184 13.18 -14.35 5.63
N PHE A 185 13.33 -13.99 6.90
CA PHE A 185 14.62 -13.60 7.48
C PHE A 185 15.59 -14.79 7.65
N ALA A 186 15.10 -15.97 8.01
CA ALA A 186 15.94 -17.15 8.22
C ALA A 186 16.64 -17.60 6.93
N HIS A 187 15.97 -17.51 5.78
CA HIS A 187 16.59 -17.80 4.48
C HIS A 187 17.65 -16.76 4.07
N THR A 188 17.78 -15.67 4.83
CA THR A 188 18.71 -14.57 4.55
C THR A 188 19.92 -14.50 5.45
N LEU A 189 19.95 -15.29 6.53
CA LEU A 189 21.18 -15.54 7.28
C LEU A 189 22.10 -16.45 6.45
N PRO A 190 23.41 -16.16 6.32
CA PRO A 190 24.34 -17.12 5.76
C PRO A 190 24.32 -18.40 6.61
N PRO A 191 24.54 -19.59 6.02
CA PRO A 191 24.65 -20.80 6.82
C PRO A 191 25.72 -20.58 7.89
N VAL A 192 25.37 -20.85 9.15
CA VAL A 192 26.33 -20.83 10.25
C VAL A 192 27.42 -21.83 9.88
N ARG A 193 28.62 -21.33 9.54
CA ARG A 193 29.79 -22.19 9.39
C ARG A 193 30.02 -22.82 10.76
N GLN A 194 29.62 -24.08 10.92
CA GLN A 194 30.14 -24.90 12.00
C GLN A 194 31.65 -25.01 11.76
N LEU A 195 32.44 -24.34 12.59
CA LEU A 195 33.88 -24.61 12.65
C LEU A 195 34.07 -26.02 13.24
N PRO A 196 35.07 -26.77 12.76
CA PRO A 196 35.35 -28.14 13.19
C PRO A 196 35.77 -28.22 14.66
#